data_AF-A0A3D3FY18-F1
#
_entry.id   AF-A0A3D3FY18-F1
#
_cell.length_a   1.000
_cell.length_b   1.000
_cell.length_c   1.000
_cell.angle_alpha   90.00
_cell.angle_beta   90.00
_cell.angle_gamma   90.00
#
_symmetry.space_group_name_H-M   'P 1'
#
loop_
_entity.id
_entity.type
_entity.pdbx_description
1 polymer ?
#
loop_
_entity_poly.entity_id
_entity_poly.type
_entity_poly.pdbx_seq_one_letter_code
_entity_poly.pdbx_strand_id
1 'polypeptide(L)'
;MLRVDACGRMLLAVAALAAIGTDAATQDPAPSGGAGTEIAVPTLRIARIKTTGELRLEGAIRDAFLACFRRYEIDGKSYDLRIPFGENGERTDDRGFSQNFYGSGKAGAESLWRRIDALLMSSDFLAYREALREEGPKEIVFDLESAGWTVRRGPQSSARGGPDGGEPDGSSRTEIHVFKADSEITAADIYDYLYSVGSVGMDCSGFVSYIQRAILGHNPGFSSLWYFTPASGFSETVGDRIIDLRPGDIFIFFGHEGTFRHSAVIQSIDWDEGVIRYLQDTDWAPRDQRGVHESTILFDTRRPQSRLGDPSVRWNQVILPAFPGEPGLKYWRTDGDRFRTVWPRGRSLVVRLISVKEALGALEPDFYVNRIKIGY
;
A
#
# COMPACT_ATOMS: atom_id res chain seq x y z
N MET A 1 -17.78 24.82 3.41
CA MET A 1 -16.67 25.45 4.17
C MET A 1 -15.68 24.34 4.49
N LEU A 2 -14.56 24.24 3.76
CA LEU A 2 -13.53 23.23 4.03
C LEU A 2 -12.80 23.63 5.31
N ARG A 3 -12.81 22.78 6.34
CA ARG A 3 -11.90 22.92 7.48
C ARG A 3 -10.76 21.93 7.30
N VAL A 4 -9.54 22.44 7.31
CA VAL A 4 -8.32 21.64 7.36
C VAL A 4 -7.82 21.73 8.79
N ASP A 5 -7.96 20.65 9.56
CA ASP A 5 -7.32 20.56 10.87
C ASP A 5 -5.82 20.33 10.66
N ALA A 6 -5.07 21.42 10.70
CA ALA A 6 -3.63 21.35 10.92
C ALA A 6 -3.40 21.09 12.42
N CYS A 7 -2.73 19.97 12.70
CA CYS A 7 -2.21 19.58 14.02
C CYS A 7 -3.15 18.77 14.92
N GLY A 8 -2.94 17.46 14.91
CA GLY A 8 -3.31 16.55 15.98
C GLY A 8 -2.32 15.40 16.01
N ARG A 9 -1.19 15.57 16.71
CA ARG A 9 -0.33 14.45 17.10
C ARG A 9 -1.18 13.46 17.88
N MET A 10 -1.56 12.36 17.24
CA MET A 10 -2.29 11.28 17.90
C MET A 10 -1.27 10.43 18.65
N LEU A 11 -0.89 10.91 19.84
CA LEU A 11 -0.44 10.02 20.91
C LEU A 11 -1.68 9.21 21.30
N LEU A 12 -1.74 7.95 20.90
CA LEU A 12 -2.72 7.03 21.48
C LEU A 12 -2.00 5.94 22.25
N ALA A 13 -2.18 6.07 23.56
CA ALA A 13 -1.73 5.18 24.60
C ALA A 13 -2.30 3.77 24.38
N VAL A 14 -1.43 2.79 24.51
CA VAL A 14 -1.80 1.41 24.78
C VAL A 14 -2.30 1.35 26.22
N ALA A 15 -3.61 1.27 26.42
CA ALA A 15 -4.19 0.76 27.66
C ALA A 15 -5.66 0.36 27.50
N ALA A 16 -5.99 -0.78 28.11
CA ALA A 16 -7.31 -1.29 28.48
C ALA A 16 -8.09 -2.12 27.46
N LEU A 17 -7.82 -3.43 27.48
CA LEU A 17 -8.87 -4.46 27.33
C LEU A 17 -8.74 -5.42 28.52
N ALA A 18 -9.42 -5.08 29.60
CA ALA A 18 -9.73 -5.95 30.72
C ALA A 18 -11.13 -5.60 31.22
N ALA A 19 -11.88 -6.64 31.61
CA ALA A 19 -13.24 -6.65 32.13
C ALA A 19 -14.37 -6.69 31.09
N ILE A 20 -14.79 -7.91 30.74
CA ILE A 20 -16.21 -8.25 30.68
C ILE A 20 -16.42 -9.55 31.47
N GLY A 21 -17.05 -9.40 32.63
CA GLY A 21 -17.91 -10.38 33.29
C GLY A 21 -19.13 -9.61 33.77
N THR A 22 -20.33 -10.15 33.92
CA THR A 22 -20.90 -11.49 33.73
C THR A 22 -22.42 -11.29 33.65
N ASP A 23 -23.13 -12.41 33.43
CA ASP A 23 -24.53 -12.72 33.77
C ASP A 23 -25.48 -12.81 32.57
N ALA A 24 -26.41 -13.75 32.49
CA ALA A 24 -26.65 -15.08 33.08
C ALA A 24 -27.94 -15.59 32.39
N ALA A 25 -28.22 -16.90 32.53
CA ALA A 25 -29.43 -17.65 32.11
C ALA A 25 -29.24 -18.46 30.80
N THR A 26 -29.49 -19.77 30.72
CA THR A 26 -30.18 -20.74 31.60
C THR A 26 -29.77 -22.15 31.16
N GLN A 27 -29.72 -23.09 32.11
CA GLN A 27 -29.34 -24.51 31.96
C GLN A 27 -30.43 -25.35 31.27
N ASP A 28 -30.03 -26.39 30.51
CA ASP A 28 -30.27 -27.82 30.85
C ASP A 28 -29.55 -28.80 29.85
N PRO A 29 -29.42 -30.11 30.14
CA PRO A 29 -28.10 -30.76 30.30
C PRO A 29 -27.56 -31.55 29.09
N ALA A 30 -26.25 -31.81 29.16
CA ALA A 30 -25.43 -32.59 28.23
C ALA A 30 -25.72 -34.11 28.23
N PRO A 31 -25.32 -34.83 27.17
CA PRO A 31 -24.77 -36.17 27.32
C PRO A 31 -23.24 -36.09 27.39
N SER A 32 -22.74 -36.72 28.45
CA SER A 32 -21.34 -36.99 28.76
C SER A 32 -20.57 -37.66 27.60
N GLY A 33 -19.44 -37.07 27.21
CA GLY A 33 -18.48 -37.66 26.29
C GLY A 33 -17.05 -37.21 26.59
N GLY A 34 -16.31 -38.05 27.32
CA GLY A 34 -14.85 -38.14 27.35
C GLY A 34 -14.03 -36.86 27.46
N ALA A 35 -13.66 -36.48 28.68
CA ALA A 35 -12.53 -35.60 28.93
C ALA A 35 -11.22 -36.31 28.52
N GLY A 36 -10.86 -36.20 27.24
CA GLY A 36 -9.47 -36.27 26.82
C GLY A 36 -8.84 -34.94 27.17
N THR A 37 -8.09 -34.88 28.26
CA THR A 37 -7.21 -33.75 28.56
C THR A 37 -6.15 -33.72 27.46
N GLU A 38 -6.40 -32.96 26.40
CA GLU A 38 -5.39 -32.64 25.40
C GLU A 38 -4.32 -31.84 26.14
N ILE A 39 -3.25 -32.53 26.55
CA ILE A 39 -2.07 -31.90 27.13
C ILE A 39 -1.54 -31.00 26.02
N ALA A 40 -1.79 -29.69 26.13
CA ALA A 40 -1.17 -28.70 25.28
C ALA A 40 0.35 -28.84 25.47
N VAL A 41 1.00 -29.54 24.55
CA VAL A 41 2.45 -29.65 24.53
C VAL A 41 2.99 -28.23 24.34
N PRO A 42 3.85 -27.73 25.25
CA PRO A 42 4.47 -26.42 25.10
C PRO A 42 5.12 -26.36 23.71
N THR A 43 4.59 -25.49 22.86
CA THR A 43 4.97 -25.47 21.44
C THR A 43 6.08 -24.47 21.30
N LEU A 44 7.29 -24.95 20.96
CA LEU A 44 8.49 -24.13 20.78
C LEU A 44 8.20 -22.88 19.93
N ARG A 45 8.28 -21.70 20.54
CA ARG A 45 8.18 -20.42 19.84
C ARG A 45 9.56 -19.78 19.72
N ILE A 46 9.93 -19.42 18.50
CA ILE A 46 11.13 -18.66 18.21
C ILE A 46 10.73 -17.19 18.13
N ALA A 47 11.13 -16.41 19.14
CA ALA A 47 10.89 -14.98 19.17
C ALA A 47 12.22 -14.24 18.96
N ARG A 48 12.30 -13.40 17.93
CA ARG A 48 13.42 -12.45 17.80
C ARG A 48 13.21 -11.33 18.80
N ILE A 49 14.21 -11.07 19.64
CA ILE A 49 14.17 -9.90 20.52
C ILE A 49 14.48 -8.67 19.66
N LYS A 50 13.49 -7.79 19.47
CA LYS A 50 13.68 -6.51 18.80
C LYS A 50 14.63 -5.65 19.60
N THR A 51 15.57 -5.02 18.92
CA THR A 51 16.48 -4.09 19.58
C THR A 51 15.86 -2.69 19.71
N THR A 52 16.49 -1.83 20.51
CA THR A 52 16.09 -0.41 20.59
C THR A 52 16.24 0.29 19.23
N GLY A 53 17.28 -0.05 18.45
CA GLY A 53 17.46 0.46 17.09
C GLY A 53 16.35 -0.01 16.16
N GLU A 54 15.95 -1.29 16.25
CA GLU A 54 14.84 -1.84 15.47
C GLU A 54 13.54 -1.11 15.76
N LEU A 55 13.17 -0.95 17.04
CA LEU A 55 11.95 -0.23 17.42
C LEU A 55 11.95 1.24 16.97
N ARG A 56 13.11 1.92 17.00
CA ARG A 56 13.25 3.29 16.48
C ARG A 56 13.06 3.34 14.97
N LEU A 57 13.61 2.37 14.24
CA LEU A 57 13.45 2.26 12.80
C LEU A 57 11.99 2.02 12.41
N GLU A 58 11.32 1.07 13.07
CA GLU A 58 9.88 0.80 12.86
C GLU A 58 9.04 2.06 13.12
N GLY A 59 9.41 2.84 14.14
CA GLY A 59 8.79 4.14 14.46
C GLY A 59 9.01 5.19 13.38
N ALA A 60 10.23 5.37 12.89
CA ALA A 60 10.53 6.34 11.82
C ALA A 60 9.79 6.01 10.51
N ILE A 61 9.73 4.73 10.15
CA ILE A 61 8.96 4.25 8.98
C ILE A 61 7.47 4.54 9.17
N ARG A 62 6.92 4.23 10.36
CA ARG A 62 5.52 4.49 10.68
C ARG A 62 5.18 5.98 10.65
N ASP A 63 6.01 6.84 11.23
CA ASP A 63 5.74 8.27 11.28
C ASP A 63 5.74 8.90 9.88
N ALA A 64 6.66 8.47 9.01
CA ALA A 64 6.67 8.87 7.60
C ALA A 64 5.44 8.36 6.85
N PHE A 65 5.04 7.10 7.07
CA PHE A 65 3.80 6.56 6.51
C PHE A 65 2.57 7.35 6.92
N LEU A 66 2.43 7.66 8.22
CA LEU A 66 1.29 8.44 8.73
C LEU A 66 1.24 9.87 8.16
N ALA A 67 2.39 10.45 7.80
CA ALA A 67 2.43 11.75 7.12
C ALA A 67 1.80 11.71 5.71
N CYS A 68 1.64 10.53 5.10
CA CYS A 68 0.94 10.34 3.84
C CYS A 68 -0.60 10.28 3.98
N PHE A 69 -1.14 10.53 5.18
CA PHE A 69 -2.57 10.57 5.44
C PHE A 69 -3.00 11.94 5.98
N ARG A 70 -4.22 12.35 5.63
CA ARG A 70 -4.82 13.58 6.15
C ARG A 70 -6.35 13.46 6.17
N ARG A 71 -6.94 13.95 7.25
CA ARG A 71 -8.39 14.05 7.41
C ARG A 71 -8.90 15.36 6.82
N TYR A 72 -9.98 15.29 6.05
CA TYR A 72 -10.70 16.44 5.51
C TYR A 72 -12.17 16.40 5.92
N GLU A 73 -12.75 17.57 6.20
CA GLU A 73 -14.20 17.73 6.32
C GLU A 73 -14.77 18.29 5.03
N ILE A 74 -15.57 17.49 4.33
CA ILE A 74 -16.27 17.88 3.11
C ILE A 74 -17.77 17.71 3.37
N ASP A 75 -18.47 18.83 3.44
CA ASP A 75 -19.92 18.90 3.63
C ASP A 75 -20.43 18.18 4.88
N GLY A 76 -19.71 18.37 5.99
CA GLY A 76 -20.08 17.80 7.30
C GLY A 76 -19.74 16.31 7.45
N LYS A 77 -19.11 15.68 6.45
CA LYS A 77 -18.54 14.33 6.55
C LYS A 77 -17.02 14.39 6.61
N SER A 78 -16.43 13.54 7.44
CA SER A 78 -14.99 13.37 7.54
C SER A 78 -14.49 12.30 6.56
N TYR A 79 -13.42 12.61 5.85
CA TYR A 79 -12.76 11.70 4.91
C TYR A 79 -11.31 11.56 5.32
N ASP A 80 -10.87 10.31 5.54
CA ASP A 80 -9.47 9.99 5.75
C ASP A 80 -8.82 9.74 4.38
N LEU A 81 -8.18 10.79 3.86
CA LEU A 81 -7.51 10.75 2.57
C LEU A 81 -6.07 10.27 2.75
N ARG A 82 -5.56 9.64 1.69
CA ARG A 82 -4.19 9.20 1.55
C ARG A 82 -3.60 9.80 0.27
N ILE A 83 -2.28 9.94 0.22
CA ILE A 83 -1.60 10.37 -1.00
C ILE A 83 -1.90 9.36 -2.12
N PRO A 84 -2.36 9.83 -3.30
CA PRO A 84 -2.63 8.95 -4.43
C PRO A 84 -1.35 8.33 -4.99
N PHE A 85 -1.50 7.21 -5.70
CA PHE A 85 -0.44 6.71 -6.56
C PHE A 85 -0.25 7.65 -7.75
N GLY A 86 0.98 7.78 -8.28
CA GLY A 86 1.23 8.56 -9.48
C GLY A 86 2.61 8.32 -10.09
N GLU A 87 2.66 7.55 -11.18
CA GLU A 87 3.88 7.25 -11.93
C GLU A 87 3.88 7.94 -13.31
N ASN A 88 4.91 8.76 -13.56
CA ASN A 88 5.06 9.37 -14.88
C ASN A 88 5.31 8.31 -15.95
N GLY A 89 4.67 8.45 -17.10
CA GLY A 89 4.81 7.52 -18.22
C GLY A 89 3.91 6.29 -18.11
N GLU A 90 3.19 6.11 -17.01
CA GLU A 90 2.17 5.05 -16.87
C GLU A 90 1.02 5.27 -17.87
N ARG A 91 0.49 6.50 -17.92
CA ARG A 91 -0.60 6.90 -18.81
C ARG A 91 -0.03 7.59 -20.04
N THR A 92 0.26 6.82 -21.08
CA THR A 92 0.81 7.29 -22.36
C THR A 92 0.00 6.79 -23.54
N ASP A 93 -0.04 7.55 -24.64
CA ASP A 93 -0.70 7.14 -25.88
C ASP A 93 0.21 7.25 -27.11
N ASP A 94 -0.24 6.69 -28.23
CA ASP A 94 0.52 6.67 -29.50
C ASP A 94 0.65 8.06 -30.15
N ARG A 95 -0.10 9.06 -29.67
CA ARG A 95 -0.02 10.46 -30.11
C ARG A 95 1.01 11.26 -29.32
N GLY A 96 1.68 10.63 -28.36
CA GLY A 96 2.76 11.23 -27.57
C GLY A 96 2.27 11.93 -26.29
N PHE A 97 1.02 11.74 -25.89
CA PHE A 97 0.59 12.17 -24.56
C PHE A 97 1.30 11.33 -23.49
N SER A 98 1.64 11.97 -22.38
CA SER A 98 2.09 11.33 -21.14
C SER A 98 1.56 12.14 -19.96
N GLN A 99 0.80 11.51 -19.08
CA GLN A 99 0.42 12.16 -17.82
C GLN A 99 1.69 12.42 -17.00
N ASN A 100 1.82 13.66 -16.52
CA ASN A 100 2.96 14.12 -15.73
C ASN A 100 2.50 14.49 -14.33
N PHE A 101 2.83 13.65 -13.37
CA PHE A 101 2.54 13.89 -11.97
C PHE A 101 3.46 14.95 -11.37
N TYR A 102 2.90 15.72 -10.43
CA TYR A 102 3.64 16.72 -9.69
C TYR A 102 4.84 16.10 -8.96
N GLY A 103 6.04 16.62 -9.24
CA GLY A 103 7.29 16.09 -8.70
C GLY A 103 7.67 14.70 -9.21
N SER A 104 7.10 14.28 -10.36
CA SER A 104 7.42 13.03 -11.07
C SER A 104 7.27 11.77 -10.20
N GLY A 105 6.26 11.75 -9.32
CA GLY A 105 6.03 10.65 -8.38
C GLY A 105 7.04 10.59 -7.22
N LYS A 106 7.97 11.56 -7.09
CA LYS A 106 9.05 11.58 -6.07
C LYS A 106 8.91 12.69 -5.03
N ALA A 107 7.87 13.52 -5.13
CA ALA A 107 7.62 14.58 -4.17
C ALA A 107 7.35 14.00 -2.77
N GLY A 108 7.79 14.69 -1.72
CA GLY A 108 7.50 14.28 -0.35
C GLY A 108 6.08 14.63 0.07
N ALA A 109 5.60 13.98 1.14
CA ALA A 109 4.21 14.12 1.61
C ALA A 109 3.79 15.56 1.87
N GLU A 110 4.64 16.38 2.48
CA GLU A 110 4.32 17.79 2.76
C GLU A 110 4.03 18.58 1.48
N SER A 111 4.86 18.42 0.44
CA SER A 111 4.70 19.13 -0.83
C SER A 111 3.46 18.68 -1.59
N LEU A 112 3.18 17.37 -1.55
CA LEU A 112 1.99 16.78 -2.15
C LEU A 112 0.73 17.30 -1.45
N TRP A 113 0.71 17.35 -0.12
CA TRP A 113 -0.43 17.87 0.61
C TRP A 113 -0.72 19.33 0.34
N ARG A 114 0.30 20.20 0.21
CA ARG A 114 0.08 21.60 -0.19
C ARG A 114 -0.62 21.70 -1.56
N ARG A 115 -0.27 20.82 -2.49
CA ARG A 115 -0.90 20.76 -3.82
C ARG A 115 -2.33 20.22 -3.73
N ILE A 116 -2.55 19.16 -2.96
CA ILE A 116 -3.88 18.57 -2.74
C ILE A 116 -4.81 19.60 -2.06
N ASP A 117 -4.33 20.33 -1.06
CA ASP A 117 -5.10 21.40 -0.41
C ASP A 117 -5.60 22.43 -1.43
N ALA A 118 -4.74 22.88 -2.34
CA ALA A 118 -5.11 23.83 -3.39
C ALA A 118 -6.14 23.24 -4.37
N LEU A 119 -6.01 21.95 -4.72
CA LEU A 119 -6.95 21.26 -5.61
C LEU A 119 -8.33 21.11 -4.97
N LEU A 120 -8.40 20.67 -3.72
CA LEU A 120 -9.67 20.48 -3.00
C LEU A 120 -10.39 21.80 -2.66
N MET A 121 -9.68 22.93 -2.73
CA MET A 121 -10.27 24.28 -2.61
C MET A 121 -10.61 24.92 -3.96
N SER A 122 -10.31 24.26 -5.07
CA SER A 122 -10.54 24.82 -6.40
C SER A 122 -12.02 24.87 -6.78
N SER A 123 -12.40 25.84 -7.61
CA SER A 123 -13.76 25.92 -8.15
C SER A 123 -14.13 24.70 -9.00
N ASP A 124 -13.14 24.08 -9.66
CA ASP A 124 -13.34 22.86 -10.44
C ASP A 124 -13.69 21.67 -9.55
N PHE A 125 -12.96 21.44 -8.46
CA PHE A 125 -13.31 20.38 -7.51
C PHE A 125 -14.69 20.62 -6.87
N LEU A 126 -15.05 21.87 -6.59
CA LEU A 126 -16.40 22.20 -6.10
C LEU A 126 -17.47 21.84 -7.13
N ALA A 127 -17.25 22.11 -8.43
CA ALA A 127 -18.17 21.72 -9.49
C ALA A 127 -18.26 20.19 -9.65
N TYR A 128 -17.11 19.50 -9.58
CA TYR A 128 -17.03 18.04 -9.60
C TYR A 128 -17.86 17.41 -8.50
N ARG A 129 -17.69 17.93 -7.28
CA ARG A 129 -18.41 17.52 -6.10
C ARG A 129 -19.93 17.69 -6.23
N GLU A 130 -20.39 18.81 -6.78
CA GLU A 130 -21.83 19.00 -7.02
C GLU A 130 -22.36 18.01 -8.07
N ALA A 131 -21.59 17.74 -9.14
CA ALA A 131 -21.99 16.77 -10.15
C ALA A 131 -22.07 15.33 -9.61
N LEU A 132 -21.20 14.95 -8.66
CA LEU A 132 -21.27 13.65 -7.98
C LEU A 132 -22.56 13.46 -7.18
N ARG A 133 -23.13 14.55 -6.65
CA ARG A 133 -24.31 14.52 -5.76
C ARG A 133 -25.63 14.42 -6.49
N GLU A 134 -25.65 14.70 -7.79
CA GLU A 134 -26.88 14.61 -8.58
C GLU A 134 -27.42 13.17 -8.54
N GLU A 135 -28.71 12.97 -8.33
CA GLU A 135 -29.27 11.63 -8.18
C GLU A 135 -29.26 10.82 -9.48
N GLY A 136 -29.18 9.50 -9.34
CA GLY A 136 -29.30 8.54 -10.43
C GLY A 136 -27.97 8.07 -11.03
N PRO A 137 -28.01 7.02 -11.87
CA PRO A 137 -26.84 6.47 -12.52
C PRO A 137 -26.18 7.49 -13.46
N LYS A 138 -24.87 7.66 -13.29
CA LYS A 138 -24.04 8.49 -14.15
C LYS A 138 -22.68 7.85 -14.39
N GLU A 139 -22.07 8.24 -15.49
CA GLU A 139 -20.68 7.93 -15.81
C GLU A 139 -19.89 9.22 -15.72
N ILE A 140 -18.82 9.20 -14.91
CA ILE A 140 -17.82 10.26 -14.87
C ILE A 140 -16.72 9.86 -15.83
N VAL A 141 -16.44 10.72 -16.81
CA VAL A 141 -15.35 10.53 -17.76
C VAL A 141 -14.29 11.56 -17.46
N PHE A 142 -13.12 11.12 -17.02
CA PHE A 142 -11.94 11.95 -16.88
C PHE A 142 -11.14 11.91 -18.16
N ASP A 143 -10.76 13.09 -18.65
CA ASP A 143 -9.84 13.26 -19.78
C ASP A 143 -8.50 13.73 -19.23
N LEU A 144 -7.51 12.84 -19.27
CA LEU A 144 -6.17 13.08 -18.76
C LEU A 144 -5.40 14.12 -19.61
N GLU A 145 -5.73 14.29 -20.89
CA GLU A 145 -5.07 15.26 -21.77
C GLU A 145 -5.43 16.68 -21.39
N SER A 146 -6.72 16.94 -21.19
CA SER A 146 -7.21 18.25 -20.75
C SER A 146 -7.13 18.46 -19.24
N ALA A 147 -6.76 17.43 -18.48
CA ALA A 147 -6.91 17.38 -17.02
C ALA A 147 -8.33 17.78 -16.60
N GLY A 148 -9.33 17.25 -17.31
CA GLY A 148 -10.72 17.61 -17.20
C GLY A 148 -11.60 16.43 -16.85
N TRP A 149 -12.87 16.72 -16.57
CA TRP A 149 -13.89 15.70 -16.31
C TRP A 149 -15.23 16.15 -16.88
N THR A 150 -16.05 15.17 -17.26
CA THR A 150 -17.43 15.37 -17.71
C THR A 150 -18.35 14.31 -17.12
N VAL A 151 -19.66 14.60 -17.09
CA VAL A 151 -20.68 13.64 -16.66
C VAL A 151 -21.55 13.25 -17.85
N ARG A 152 -21.69 11.94 -18.08
CA ARG A 152 -22.61 11.38 -19.08
C ARG A 152 -23.81 10.75 -18.39
N ARG A 153 -25.01 11.00 -18.95
CA ARG A 153 -26.31 10.49 -18.46
C ARG A 153 -27.08 9.90 -19.64
N GLY A 154 -27.69 8.74 -19.44
CA GLY A 154 -28.48 8.06 -20.47
C GLY A 154 -28.37 6.53 -20.40
N PRO A 155 -29.09 5.80 -21.29
CA PRO A 155 -28.95 4.35 -21.40
C PRO A 155 -27.49 4.02 -21.72
N GLN A 156 -26.84 3.40 -20.75
CA GLN A 156 -25.47 2.93 -20.89
C GLN A 156 -25.44 2.00 -22.10
N SER A 157 -24.61 2.28 -23.10
CA SER A 157 -24.24 1.23 -24.03
C SER A 157 -23.56 0.16 -23.19
N SER A 158 -24.19 -1.01 -23.12
CA SER A 158 -23.61 -2.20 -22.52
C SER A 158 -22.33 -2.55 -23.28
N ALA A 159 -21.22 -2.00 -22.83
CA ALA A 159 -19.87 -2.26 -23.28
C ALA A 159 -18.99 -1.96 -22.05
N ARG A 160 -18.25 -2.87 -21.44
CA ARG A 160 -17.65 -4.13 -21.89
C ARG A 160 -17.20 -4.92 -20.67
N GLY A 161 -17.12 -6.24 -20.84
CA GLY A 161 -16.52 -7.15 -19.85
C GLY A 161 -17.21 -8.51 -19.85
N GLY A 162 -17.32 -9.16 -21.01
CA GLY A 162 -17.57 -10.60 -21.02
C GLY A 162 -16.38 -11.35 -20.41
N PRO A 163 -16.54 -12.63 -20.02
CA PRO A 163 -15.48 -13.43 -19.40
C PRO A 163 -14.25 -13.65 -20.29
N ASP A 164 -14.35 -13.33 -21.59
CA ASP A 164 -13.23 -13.29 -22.52
C ASP A 164 -12.68 -11.87 -22.60
N GLY A 165 -11.62 -11.59 -21.84
CA GLY A 165 -10.96 -10.29 -21.75
C GLY A 165 -10.31 -9.80 -23.05
N GLY A 166 -11.13 -9.46 -24.04
CA GLY A 166 -10.75 -8.54 -25.10
C GLY A 166 -10.60 -7.13 -24.55
N GLU A 167 -9.55 -6.42 -24.97
CA GLU A 167 -9.36 -5.00 -24.66
C GLU A 167 -10.66 -4.24 -24.97
N PRO A 168 -11.14 -3.37 -24.07
CA PRO A 168 -12.20 -2.45 -24.41
C PRO A 168 -11.71 -1.58 -25.56
N ASP A 169 -12.23 -1.79 -26.76
CA ASP A 169 -12.06 -0.93 -27.94
C ASP A 169 -12.68 0.47 -27.71
N GLY A 170 -12.18 1.22 -26.72
CA GLY A 170 -12.75 2.49 -26.29
C GLY A 170 -12.40 2.99 -24.88
N SER A 171 -11.62 2.28 -24.07
CA SER A 171 -10.89 2.96 -22.98
C SER A 171 -9.58 3.44 -23.58
N SER A 172 -9.55 4.68 -24.08
CA SER A 172 -8.26 5.28 -24.43
C SER A 172 -7.41 5.34 -23.15
N ARG A 173 -6.09 5.14 -23.24
CA ARG A 173 -5.21 5.26 -22.06
C ARG A 173 -5.26 6.65 -21.41
N THR A 174 -5.90 7.61 -22.09
CA THR A 174 -6.11 9.00 -21.69
C THR A 174 -7.52 9.30 -21.19
N GLU A 175 -8.48 8.37 -21.29
CA GLU A 175 -9.82 8.51 -20.71
C GLU A 175 -10.07 7.46 -19.62
N ILE A 176 -10.47 7.94 -18.43
CA ILE A 176 -10.84 7.07 -17.31
C ILE A 176 -12.35 7.19 -17.08
N HIS A 177 -13.02 6.03 -17.04
CA HIS A 177 -14.46 5.93 -16.91
C HIS A 177 -14.84 5.38 -15.52
N VAL A 178 -15.57 6.16 -14.73
CA VAL A 178 -16.03 5.78 -13.40
C VAL A 178 -17.54 5.83 -13.33
N PHE A 179 -18.16 4.67 -13.13
CA PHE A 179 -19.61 4.55 -12.95
C PHE A 179 -20.00 4.81 -11.50
N LYS A 180 -21.03 5.65 -11.31
CA LYS A 180 -21.57 5.98 -9.99
C LYS A 180 -23.09 5.99 -10.02
N ALA A 181 -23.71 5.25 -9.11
CA ALA A 181 -25.16 5.15 -8.99
C ALA A 181 -25.74 6.00 -7.84
N ASP A 182 -24.97 6.18 -6.78
CA ASP A 182 -25.35 6.95 -5.59
C ASP A 182 -24.93 8.43 -5.69
N SER A 183 -25.45 9.23 -4.76
CA SER A 183 -25.09 10.65 -4.56
C SER A 183 -24.07 10.86 -3.45
N GLU A 184 -23.67 9.80 -2.74
CA GLU A 184 -22.73 9.89 -1.63
C GLU A 184 -21.30 10.01 -2.14
N ILE A 185 -20.59 11.04 -1.73
CA ILE A 185 -19.17 11.20 -2.05
C ILE A 185 -18.37 10.22 -1.20
N THR A 186 -17.41 9.55 -1.83
CA THR A 186 -16.49 8.61 -1.17
C THR A 186 -15.04 9.10 -1.26
N ALA A 187 -14.17 8.57 -0.41
CA ALA A 187 -12.73 8.84 -0.52
C ALA A 187 -12.15 8.41 -1.89
N ALA A 188 -12.75 7.37 -2.50
CA ALA A 188 -12.37 6.92 -3.84
C ALA A 188 -12.73 7.95 -4.93
N ASP A 189 -13.87 8.63 -4.83
CA ASP A 189 -14.22 9.68 -5.79
C ASP A 189 -13.22 10.86 -5.71
N ILE A 190 -12.76 11.17 -4.50
CA ILE A 190 -11.72 12.19 -4.29
C ILE A 190 -10.36 11.72 -4.83
N TYR A 191 -10.01 10.45 -4.61
CA TYR A 191 -8.81 9.83 -5.21
C TYR A 191 -8.84 9.95 -6.74
N ASP A 192 -9.95 9.56 -7.37
CA ASP A 192 -10.09 9.54 -8.83
C ASP A 192 -9.88 10.96 -9.43
N TYR A 193 -10.39 12.00 -8.74
CA TYR A 193 -10.15 13.40 -9.10
C TYR A 193 -8.68 13.81 -8.91
N LEU A 194 -8.07 13.51 -7.76
CA LEU A 194 -6.68 13.89 -7.48
C LEU A 194 -5.69 13.21 -8.44
N TYR A 195 -5.94 11.94 -8.78
CA TYR A 195 -5.16 11.22 -9.78
C TYR A 195 -5.35 11.83 -11.17
N SER A 196 -6.60 11.94 -11.64
CA SER A 196 -6.89 12.22 -13.05
C SER A 196 -6.75 13.71 -13.41
N VAL A 197 -7.32 14.59 -12.59
CA VAL A 197 -7.32 16.04 -12.81
C VAL A 197 -6.12 16.69 -12.11
N GLY A 198 -5.89 16.29 -10.87
CA GLY A 198 -4.83 16.86 -10.05
C GLY A 198 -3.43 16.50 -10.54
N SER A 199 -3.28 15.33 -11.18
CA SER A 199 -1.99 14.70 -11.50
C SER A 199 -1.04 14.80 -10.30
N VAL A 200 -1.54 14.44 -9.11
CA VAL A 200 -0.81 14.52 -7.86
C VAL A 200 -0.77 13.14 -7.22
N GLY A 201 0.44 12.68 -6.92
CA GLY A 201 0.65 11.37 -6.35
C GLY A 201 2.12 11.07 -6.15
N MET A 202 2.38 9.93 -5.52
CA MET A 202 3.71 9.37 -5.35
C MET A 202 3.74 8.00 -6.02
N ASP A 203 4.86 7.61 -6.63
CA ASP A 203 4.99 6.24 -7.13
C ASP A 203 5.64 5.35 -6.07
N CYS A 204 5.53 4.03 -6.26
CA CYS A 204 6.02 3.03 -5.32
C CYS A 204 7.48 3.23 -4.89
N SER A 205 8.32 3.70 -5.81
CA SER A 205 9.75 3.92 -5.55
C SER A 205 10.03 5.29 -4.93
N GLY A 206 9.21 6.29 -5.28
CA GLY A 206 9.17 7.59 -4.61
C GLY A 206 8.77 7.43 -3.15
N PHE A 207 7.80 6.55 -2.86
CA PHE A 207 7.39 6.20 -1.51
C PHE A 207 8.49 5.52 -0.71
N VAL A 208 9.13 4.49 -1.28
CA VAL A 208 10.29 3.86 -0.63
C VAL A 208 11.42 4.86 -0.41
N SER A 209 11.71 5.74 -1.37
CA SER A 209 12.71 6.81 -1.20
C SER A 209 12.33 7.81 -0.11
N TYR A 210 11.05 8.19 -0.01
CA TYR A 210 10.54 9.06 1.04
C TYR A 210 10.70 8.44 2.43
N ILE A 211 10.38 7.15 2.60
CA ILE A 211 10.62 6.42 3.85
C ILE A 211 12.11 6.39 4.19
N GLN A 212 12.99 6.12 3.21
CA GLN A 212 14.44 6.11 3.43
C GLN A 212 14.98 7.46 3.89
N ARG A 213 14.47 8.56 3.32
CA ARG A 213 14.81 9.92 3.77
C ARG A 213 14.45 10.13 5.24
N ALA A 214 13.30 9.62 5.67
CA ALA A 214 12.88 9.70 7.06
C ALA A 214 13.78 8.87 7.99
N ILE A 215 14.22 7.68 7.54
CA ILE A 215 15.16 6.84 8.29
C ILE A 215 16.54 7.50 8.43
N LEU A 216 17.07 8.05 7.33
CA LEU A 216 18.44 8.56 7.26
C LEU A 216 18.56 10.03 7.69
N GLY A 217 17.45 10.77 7.74
CA GLY A 217 17.43 12.22 8.00
C GLY A 217 17.98 13.09 6.86
N HIS A 218 18.28 12.49 5.69
CA HIS A 218 18.79 13.19 4.51
C HIS A 218 18.42 12.45 3.22
N ASN A 219 18.64 13.08 2.06
CA ASN A 219 18.37 12.45 0.77
C ASN A 219 19.45 11.43 0.40
N PRO A 220 19.13 10.13 0.20
CA PRO A 220 20.12 9.11 -0.14
C PRO A 220 20.66 9.20 -1.59
N GLY A 221 20.38 10.30 -2.31
CA GLY A 221 20.79 10.46 -3.71
C GLY A 221 19.98 9.64 -4.69
N PHE A 222 18.75 9.23 -4.32
CA PHE A 222 17.86 8.45 -5.18
C PHE A 222 17.47 9.25 -6.42
N SER A 223 17.75 8.70 -7.61
CA SER A 223 17.41 9.32 -8.89
C SER A 223 16.43 8.52 -9.74
N SER A 224 16.31 7.19 -9.56
CA SER A 224 15.26 6.37 -10.20
C SER A 224 15.28 4.89 -9.74
N LEU A 225 14.40 4.09 -10.33
CA LEU A 225 14.15 2.66 -10.07
C LEU A 225 15.40 1.77 -10.06
N TRP A 226 16.41 2.07 -10.89
CA TRP A 226 17.65 1.27 -10.93
C TRP A 226 18.40 1.25 -9.60
N TYR A 227 18.20 2.27 -8.75
CA TYR A 227 18.86 2.42 -7.46
C TYR A 227 18.64 1.20 -6.55
N PHE A 228 17.45 0.60 -6.57
CA PHE A 228 17.11 -0.56 -5.75
C PHE A 228 17.59 -1.90 -6.30
N THR A 229 18.16 -1.94 -7.51
CA THR A 229 18.71 -3.17 -8.06
C THR A 229 20.08 -3.43 -7.45
N PRO A 230 20.44 -4.66 -7.04
CA PRO A 230 21.76 -4.95 -6.48
C PRO A 230 22.92 -4.61 -7.43
N ALA A 231 22.68 -4.68 -8.74
CA ALA A 231 23.65 -4.29 -9.77
C ALA A 231 24.07 -2.81 -9.70
N SER A 232 23.27 -1.97 -9.02
CA SER A 232 23.58 -0.55 -8.82
C SER A 232 24.71 -0.32 -7.81
N GLY A 233 25.01 -1.30 -6.95
CA GLY A 233 25.96 -1.16 -5.85
C GLY A 233 25.43 -0.34 -4.66
N PHE A 234 24.16 0.08 -4.66
CA PHE A 234 23.53 0.81 -3.54
C PHE A 234 22.69 -0.09 -2.63
N SER A 235 22.46 -1.33 -3.04
CA SER A 235 21.67 -2.31 -2.29
C SER A 235 22.30 -3.70 -2.36
N GLU A 236 22.07 -4.50 -1.33
CA GLU A 236 22.44 -5.91 -1.28
C GLU A 236 21.19 -6.80 -1.29
N THR A 237 21.30 -7.98 -1.89
CA THR A 237 20.21 -8.97 -1.83
C THR A 237 20.15 -9.58 -0.43
N VAL A 238 18.96 -9.61 0.15
CA VAL A 238 18.67 -10.30 1.42
C VAL A 238 18.06 -11.66 1.09
N GLY A 239 18.39 -12.68 1.88
CA GLY A 239 17.70 -13.96 1.83
C GLY A 239 16.20 -13.76 2.10
N ASP A 240 15.35 -14.43 1.34
CA ASP A 240 13.89 -14.34 1.49
C ASP A 240 13.34 -15.24 2.61
N ARG A 241 14.21 -15.82 3.46
CA ARG A 241 13.78 -16.50 4.69
C ARG A 241 13.30 -15.45 5.67
N ILE A 242 12.17 -15.70 6.34
CA ILE A 242 11.56 -14.74 7.24
C ILE A 242 12.52 -14.30 8.35
N ILE A 243 13.34 -15.21 8.87
CA ILE A 243 14.34 -14.90 9.89
C ILE A 243 15.45 -13.93 9.41
N ASP A 244 15.71 -13.84 8.12
CA ASP A 244 16.73 -12.95 7.55
C ASP A 244 16.21 -11.51 7.34
N LEU A 245 14.88 -11.36 7.31
CA LEU A 245 14.21 -10.08 7.05
C LEU A 245 14.32 -9.13 8.25
N ARG A 246 14.34 -7.83 7.97
CA ARG A 246 14.33 -6.74 8.95
C ARG A 246 13.40 -5.60 8.50
N PRO A 247 12.88 -4.81 9.44
CA PRO A 247 12.29 -3.51 9.09
C PRO A 247 13.28 -2.68 8.25
N GLY A 248 12.76 -1.97 7.26
CA GLY A 248 13.53 -1.22 6.27
C GLY A 248 14.03 -2.02 5.07
N ASP A 249 13.95 -3.35 5.09
CA ASP A 249 14.17 -4.16 3.88
C ASP A 249 13.05 -3.90 2.86
N ILE A 250 13.36 -4.06 1.58
CA ILE A 250 12.50 -3.65 0.46
C ILE A 250 12.19 -4.86 -0.40
N PHE A 251 10.90 -5.11 -0.63
CA PHE A 251 10.43 -6.01 -1.66
C PHE A 251 10.54 -5.35 -3.02
N ILE A 252 11.19 -6.02 -3.97
CA ILE A 252 11.29 -5.59 -5.36
C ILE A 252 10.56 -6.61 -6.22
N PHE A 253 9.57 -6.14 -6.97
CA PHE A 253 8.77 -6.99 -7.84
C PHE A 253 9.14 -6.75 -9.31
N PHE A 254 9.45 -7.84 -10.02
CA PHE A 254 9.84 -7.79 -11.43
C PHE A 254 8.72 -8.30 -12.35
N GLY A 255 8.63 -7.68 -13.53
CA GLY A 255 7.74 -8.11 -14.61
C GLY A 255 8.38 -9.17 -15.50
N HIS A 256 7.60 -9.65 -16.47
CA HIS A 256 8.01 -10.70 -17.43
C HIS A 256 9.32 -10.38 -18.16
N GLU A 257 9.53 -9.11 -18.47
CA GLU A 257 10.70 -8.64 -19.22
C GLU A 257 11.95 -8.44 -18.35
N GLY A 258 11.88 -8.74 -17.05
CA GLY A 258 12.94 -8.42 -16.09
C GLY A 258 12.99 -6.94 -15.69
N THR A 259 11.97 -6.17 -16.07
CA THR A 259 11.82 -4.78 -15.67
C THR A 259 11.26 -4.67 -14.26
N PHE A 260 11.74 -3.67 -13.51
CA PHE A 260 11.14 -3.30 -12.23
C PHE A 260 9.67 -2.93 -12.46
N ARG A 261 8.78 -3.39 -11.59
CA ARG A 261 7.35 -3.08 -11.69
C ARG A 261 6.74 -2.54 -10.41
N HIS A 262 7.34 -2.76 -9.24
CA HIS A 262 6.84 -2.25 -7.96
C HIS A 262 7.87 -2.45 -6.84
N SER A 263 7.71 -1.67 -5.79
CA SER A 263 8.44 -1.83 -4.54
C SER A 263 7.57 -1.60 -3.32
N ALA A 264 7.93 -2.25 -2.23
CA ALA A 264 7.31 -2.05 -0.93
C ALA A 264 8.36 -2.19 0.18
N VAL A 265 8.16 -1.54 1.33
CA VAL A 265 9.10 -1.54 2.45
C VAL A 265 8.52 -2.28 3.66
N ILE A 266 9.32 -3.13 4.30
CA ILE A 266 8.94 -3.79 5.55
C ILE A 266 8.91 -2.75 6.66
N GLN A 267 7.76 -2.54 7.30
CA GLN A 267 7.63 -1.65 8.44
C GLN A 267 7.92 -2.37 9.75
N SER A 268 7.43 -3.60 9.93
CA SER A 268 7.67 -4.38 11.15
C SER A 268 7.54 -5.88 10.92
N ILE A 269 8.17 -6.65 11.81
CA ILE A 269 8.00 -8.10 11.89
C ILE A 269 7.61 -8.46 13.32
N ASP A 270 6.41 -8.99 13.49
CA ASP A 270 5.87 -9.48 14.75
C ASP A 270 6.03 -11.01 14.83
N TRP A 271 6.91 -11.46 15.72
CA TRP A 271 7.22 -12.87 15.93
C TRP A 271 6.25 -13.56 16.90
N ASP A 272 5.45 -12.81 17.64
CA ASP A 272 4.46 -13.37 18.56
C ASP A 272 3.18 -13.71 17.78
N GLU A 273 2.78 -12.81 16.87
CA GLU A 273 1.59 -12.95 16.04
C GLU A 273 1.86 -13.60 14.66
N GLY A 274 3.13 -13.70 14.25
CA GLY A 274 3.50 -14.27 12.95
C GLY A 274 3.10 -13.37 11.78
N VAL A 275 3.34 -12.05 11.92
CA VAL A 275 2.92 -11.03 10.95
C VAL A 275 4.10 -10.19 10.49
N ILE A 276 4.26 -10.02 9.19
CA ILE A 276 5.09 -8.97 8.60
C ILE A 276 4.14 -7.86 8.14
N ARG A 277 4.29 -6.64 8.66
CA ARG A 277 3.62 -5.47 8.10
C ARG A 277 4.55 -4.80 7.10
N TYR A 278 4.05 -4.55 5.90
CA TYR A 278 4.77 -3.83 4.86
C TYR A 278 3.91 -2.72 4.27
N LEU A 279 4.56 -1.71 3.73
CA LEU A 279 3.94 -0.48 3.25
C LEU A 279 4.26 -0.29 1.77
N GLN A 280 3.28 0.19 1.03
CA GLN A 280 3.39 0.34 -0.41
C GLN A 280 2.54 1.52 -0.90
N ASP A 281 2.78 1.89 -2.16
CA ASP A 281 1.99 2.87 -2.88
C ASP A 281 1.69 2.31 -4.28
N THR A 282 0.42 2.01 -4.56
CA THR A 282 -0.03 1.46 -5.84
C THR A 282 -1.52 1.72 -6.06
N ASP A 283 -1.90 1.86 -7.32
CA ASP A 283 -3.30 1.87 -7.77
C ASP A 283 -3.87 0.46 -8.02
N TRP A 284 -3.03 -0.59 -8.00
CA TRP A 284 -3.44 -2.00 -8.11
C TRP A 284 -3.90 -2.60 -6.78
N ALA A 285 -4.78 -1.88 -6.09
CA ALA A 285 -5.36 -2.25 -4.81
C ALA A 285 -6.89 -2.13 -4.85
N PRO A 286 -7.62 -2.68 -3.86
CA PRO A 286 -9.02 -2.31 -3.64
C PRO A 286 -9.22 -0.80 -3.71
N ARG A 287 -10.35 -0.37 -4.29
CA ARG A 287 -10.58 1.04 -4.66
C ARG A 287 -10.45 2.00 -3.47
N ASP A 288 -10.82 1.55 -2.28
CA ASP A 288 -10.71 2.27 -1.00
C ASP A 288 -9.29 2.26 -0.38
N GLN A 289 -8.36 1.51 -0.98
CA GLN A 289 -6.99 1.32 -0.52
C GLN A 289 -5.93 1.86 -1.48
N ARG A 290 -6.30 2.31 -2.69
CA ARG A 290 -5.38 2.83 -3.71
C ARG A 290 -4.53 4.00 -3.22
N GLY A 291 -3.30 4.09 -3.72
CA GLY A 291 -2.29 5.01 -3.21
C GLY A 291 -1.52 4.40 -2.04
N VAL A 292 -1.04 5.25 -1.12
CA VAL A 292 -0.26 4.81 0.04
C VAL A 292 -1.11 3.97 1.01
N HIS A 293 -0.68 2.74 1.30
CA HIS A 293 -1.38 1.85 2.24
C HIS A 293 -0.46 0.81 2.90
N GLU A 294 -1.02 0.11 3.89
CA GLU A 294 -0.38 -1.01 4.57
C GLU A 294 -0.97 -2.35 4.12
N SER A 295 -0.13 -3.37 4.13
CA SER A 295 -0.49 -4.75 3.83
C SER A 295 0.24 -5.70 4.76
N THR A 296 -0.18 -6.97 4.80
CA THR A 296 0.36 -7.97 5.73
C THR A 296 0.74 -9.27 5.04
N ILE A 297 1.77 -9.92 5.61
CA ILE A 297 2.18 -11.29 5.30
C ILE A 297 2.08 -12.10 6.59
N LEU A 298 1.36 -13.22 6.55
CA LEU A 298 1.21 -14.13 7.68
C LEU A 298 2.19 -15.31 7.54
N PHE A 299 2.79 -15.72 8.65
CA PHE A 299 3.72 -16.85 8.69
C PHE A 299 3.63 -17.67 9.97
N ASP A 300 4.09 -18.92 9.91
CA ASP A 300 4.18 -19.80 11.07
C ASP A 300 5.45 -19.50 11.87
N THR A 301 5.28 -18.98 13.08
CA THR A 301 6.38 -18.61 14.00
C THR A 301 7.23 -19.81 14.44
N ARG A 302 6.70 -21.04 14.29
CA ARG A 302 7.42 -22.30 14.53
C ARG A 302 8.33 -22.68 13.37
N ARG A 303 8.20 -22.00 12.23
CA ARG A 303 8.99 -22.23 11.00
C ARG A 303 9.66 -20.93 10.55
N PRO A 304 10.55 -20.34 11.36
CA PRO A 304 11.20 -19.06 11.02
C PRO A 304 12.09 -19.13 9.76
N GLN A 305 12.46 -20.35 9.35
CA GLN A 305 13.23 -20.62 8.14
C GLN A 305 12.38 -20.61 6.86
N SER A 306 11.04 -20.54 6.99
CA SER A 306 10.15 -20.43 5.84
C SER A 306 10.51 -19.22 5.00
N ARG A 307 10.36 -19.39 3.70
CA ARG A 307 10.66 -18.37 2.69
C ARG A 307 9.41 -17.63 2.31
N LEU A 308 9.55 -16.37 1.90
CA LEU A 308 8.44 -15.54 1.42
C LEU A 308 7.66 -16.17 0.24
N GLY A 309 8.33 -17.02 -0.54
CA GLY A 309 7.73 -17.78 -1.63
C GLY A 309 7.04 -19.09 -1.22
N ASP A 310 7.14 -19.52 0.05
CA ASP A 310 6.53 -20.77 0.50
C ASP A 310 4.99 -20.66 0.51
N PRO A 311 4.25 -21.71 0.12
CA PRO A 311 2.78 -21.69 0.15
C PRO A 311 2.17 -21.48 1.54
N SER A 312 2.90 -21.80 2.61
CA SER A 312 2.47 -21.54 3.99
C SER A 312 2.56 -20.07 4.40
N VAL A 313 3.26 -19.24 3.61
CA VAL A 313 3.40 -17.80 3.85
C VAL A 313 2.34 -17.08 3.03
N ARG A 314 1.38 -16.45 3.72
CA ARG A 314 0.18 -15.88 3.12
C ARG A 314 0.31 -14.38 2.96
N TRP A 315 0.24 -13.90 1.73
CA TRP A 315 0.20 -12.49 1.39
C TRP A 315 -1.25 -12.04 1.28
N ASN A 316 -1.63 -10.99 2.03
CA ASN A 316 -3.03 -10.54 2.09
C ASN A 316 -3.36 -9.43 1.08
N GLN A 317 -2.35 -8.78 0.47
CA GLN A 317 -2.61 -7.79 -0.56
C GLN A 317 -3.17 -8.45 -1.81
N VAL A 318 -4.38 -8.02 -2.20
CA VAL A 318 -5.04 -8.41 -3.44
C VAL A 318 -4.74 -7.37 -4.52
N ILE A 319 -4.54 -7.86 -5.74
CA ILE A 319 -4.28 -7.04 -6.93
C ILE A 319 -5.56 -6.90 -7.72
N LEU A 320 -5.96 -5.65 -7.99
CA LEU A 320 -7.15 -5.29 -8.76
C LEU A 320 -6.79 -4.25 -9.85
N PRO A 321 -7.65 -4.04 -10.87
CA PRO A 321 -7.42 -3.00 -11.86
C PRO A 321 -7.30 -1.60 -11.25
N ALA A 322 -6.51 -0.75 -11.90
CA ALA A 322 -6.28 0.63 -11.48
C ALA A 322 -7.53 1.51 -11.57
N PHE A 323 -8.43 1.26 -12.53
CA PHE A 323 -9.79 1.82 -12.56
C PHE A 323 -10.86 0.78 -12.92
N PRO A 324 -12.14 1.00 -12.50
CA PRO A 324 -13.24 0.15 -12.95
C PRO A 324 -13.29 0.05 -14.49
N GLY A 325 -13.47 -1.16 -15.02
CA GLY A 325 -13.52 -1.40 -16.47
C GLY A 325 -12.16 -1.58 -17.15
N GLU A 326 -11.05 -1.29 -16.46
CA GLU A 326 -9.72 -1.58 -16.98
C GLU A 326 -9.37 -3.08 -16.83
N PRO A 327 -8.54 -3.63 -17.73
CA PRO A 327 -8.08 -5.01 -17.59
C PRO A 327 -7.23 -5.17 -16.34
N GLY A 328 -7.52 -6.20 -15.54
CA GLY A 328 -6.66 -6.58 -14.42
C GLY A 328 -5.33 -7.17 -14.88
N LEU A 329 -4.37 -7.24 -13.97
CA LEU A 329 -3.10 -7.92 -14.24
C LEU A 329 -3.33 -9.43 -14.37
N LYS A 330 -3.17 -9.96 -15.59
CA LYS A 330 -3.51 -11.34 -15.96
C LYS A 330 -2.88 -12.43 -15.10
N TYR A 331 -1.70 -12.17 -14.53
CA TYR A 331 -0.86 -13.19 -13.89
C TYR A 331 -0.84 -13.16 -12.36
N TRP A 332 -1.32 -12.08 -11.73
CA TRP A 332 -1.18 -11.90 -10.29
C TRP A 332 -2.52 -11.55 -9.66
N ARG A 333 -2.96 -12.36 -8.69
CA ARG A 333 -4.13 -12.06 -7.87
C ARG A 333 -3.73 -11.42 -6.54
N THR A 334 -2.51 -11.69 -6.10
CA THR A 334 -1.94 -11.16 -4.86
C THR A 334 -0.49 -10.74 -5.05
N ASP A 335 0.02 -9.91 -4.15
CA ASP A 335 1.47 -9.62 -4.08
C ASP A 335 2.29 -10.90 -3.88
N GLY A 336 1.74 -11.92 -3.23
CA GLY A 336 2.38 -13.22 -3.10
C GLY A 336 2.57 -13.93 -4.44
N ASP A 337 1.58 -13.86 -5.34
CA ASP A 337 1.70 -14.43 -6.68
C ASP A 337 2.79 -13.70 -7.46
N ARG A 338 2.79 -12.37 -7.34
CA ARG A 338 3.82 -11.51 -7.93
C ARG A 338 5.22 -11.81 -7.41
N PHE A 339 5.35 -12.04 -6.11
CA PHE A 339 6.63 -12.38 -5.48
C PHE A 339 7.12 -13.76 -5.93
N ARG A 340 6.24 -14.76 -5.97
CA ARG A 340 6.56 -16.14 -6.36
C ARG A 340 6.82 -16.31 -7.84
N THR A 341 6.34 -15.40 -8.68
CA THR A 341 6.49 -15.54 -10.12
C THR A 341 7.96 -15.42 -10.52
N VAL A 342 8.48 -16.46 -11.15
CA VAL A 342 9.81 -16.48 -11.75
C VAL A 342 9.66 -16.32 -13.25
N TRP A 343 10.25 -15.26 -13.79
CA TRP A 343 10.30 -15.01 -15.23
C TRP A 343 11.67 -15.36 -15.79
N PRO A 344 11.76 -15.66 -17.10
CA PRO A 344 13.06 -15.93 -17.74
C PRO A 344 14.09 -14.81 -17.57
N ARG A 345 13.62 -13.56 -17.44
CA ARG A 345 14.46 -12.36 -17.37
C ARG A 345 14.44 -11.65 -16.01
N GLY A 346 13.72 -12.18 -15.02
CA GLY A 346 13.64 -11.54 -13.70
C GLY A 346 12.92 -12.37 -12.65
N ARG A 347 13.30 -12.17 -11.38
CA ARG A 347 12.60 -12.73 -10.23
C ARG A 347 12.46 -11.65 -9.17
N SER A 348 11.32 -11.65 -8.49
CA SER A 348 11.14 -10.80 -7.31
C SER A 348 12.16 -11.18 -6.23
N LEU A 349 12.57 -10.20 -5.44
CA LEU A 349 13.63 -10.36 -4.45
C LEU A 349 13.49 -9.35 -3.32
N VAL A 350 14.21 -9.59 -2.23
CA VAL A 350 14.34 -8.65 -1.12
C VAL A 350 15.70 -7.97 -1.20
N VAL A 351 15.72 -6.65 -1.06
CA VAL A 351 16.97 -5.90 -0.95
C VAL A 351 17.05 -5.12 0.35
N ARG A 352 18.28 -4.81 0.74
CA ARG A 352 18.60 -3.89 1.81
C ARG A 352 19.49 -2.79 1.27
N LEU A 353 19.16 -1.53 1.56
CA LEU A 353 20.04 -0.44 1.21
C LEU A 353 21.29 -0.45 2.07
N ILE A 354 22.44 -0.26 1.42
CA ILE A 354 23.74 -0.22 2.10
C ILE A 354 23.80 0.97 3.05
N SER A 355 23.30 2.14 2.65
CA SER A 355 23.27 3.34 3.51
C SER A 355 22.47 3.16 4.79
N VAL A 356 21.31 2.49 4.71
CA VAL A 356 20.49 2.17 5.88
C VAL A 356 21.19 1.15 6.77
N LYS A 357 21.77 0.10 6.16
CA LYS A 357 22.55 -0.92 6.87
C LYS A 357 23.73 -0.33 7.63
N GLU A 358 24.50 0.54 7.00
CA GLU A 358 25.67 1.19 7.60
C GLU A 358 25.26 2.12 8.74
N ALA A 359 24.23 2.95 8.55
CA ALA A 359 23.71 3.83 9.59
C ALA A 359 23.24 3.05 10.82
N LEU A 360 22.50 1.94 10.61
CA LEU A 360 22.03 1.10 11.70
C LEU A 360 23.15 0.30 12.36
N GLY A 361 24.10 -0.23 11.58
CA GLY A 361 25.26 -0.95 12.12
C GLY A 361 26.18 -0.05 12.95
N ALA A 362 26.31 1.24 12.59
CA ALA A 362 27.05 2.21 13.38
C ALA A 362 26.36 2.56 14.71
N LEU A 363 25.02 2.62 14.71
CA LEU A 363 24.22 2.89 15.92
C LEU A 363 24.09 1.65 16.82
N GLU A 364 24.00 0.47 16.21
CA GLU A 364 23.78 -0.80 16.85
C GLU A 364 24.44 -1.95 16.06
N PRO A 365 25.68 -2.34 16.41
CA PRO A 365 26.46 -3.34 15.65
C PRO A 365 25.78 -4.70 15.49
N ASP A 366 24.90 -5.06 16.43
CA ASP A 366 24.21 -6.35 16.45
C ASP A 366 22.81 -6.32 15.82
N PHE A 367 22.39 -5.22 15.20
CA PHE A 367 21.06 -5.05 14.61
C PHE A 367 20.67 -6.20 13.66
N TYR A 368 21.61 -6.63 12.83
CA TYR A 368 21.40 -7.68 11.83
C TYR A 368 21.71 -9.09 12.35
N VAL A 369 22.11 -9.23 13.62
CA VAL A 369 22.36 -10.53 14.25
C VAL A 369 21.02 -11.12 14.72
N ASN A 370 20.77 -12.38 14.40
CA ASN A 370 19.56 -13.07 14.87
C ASN A 370 19.69 -13.42 16.35
N ARG A 371 19.23 -12.53 17.24
CA ARG A 371 19.08 -12.79 18.68
C ARG A 371 17.76 -13.49 18.93
N ILE A 372 17.80 -14.82 19.00
CA ILE A 372 16.63 -15.68 19.17
C ILE A 372 16.43 -15.98 20.66
N LYS A 373 15.22 -15.73 21.15
CA LYS A 373 14.72 -16.30 22.40
C LYS A 373 13.92 -17.57 22.06
N ILE A 374 14.26 -18.67 22.73
CA ILE A 374 13.50 -19.92 22.65
C ILE A 374 12.52 -19.91 23.83
N GLY A 375 11.23 -19.84 23.53
CA GLY A 375 10.13 -19.99 24.50
C GLY A 375 9.45 -21.35 24.37
N TYR A 376 8.90 -21.84 25.48
CA TYR A 376 8.08 -23.06 25.54
C TYR A 376 6.62 -22.71 25.72
#